data_AF-A0A8I0K925-F1
#
_entry.id   AF-A0A8I0K925-F1
#
_cell.length_a   1.000
_cell.length_b   1.000
_cell.length_c   1.000
_cell.angle_alpha   90.00
_cell.angle_beta   90.00
_cell.angle_gamma   90.00
#
_symmetry.space_group_name_H-M   'P 1'
#
loop_
_entity.id
_entity.type
_entity.pdbx_description
1 polymer ?
#
loop_
_entity_poly.entity_id
_entity_poly.type
_entity_poly.pdbx_seq_one_letter_code
_entity_poly.pdbx_strand_id
1 'polypeptide(L)'
;IKSQGDLSLQGNNIQIHGSQISSSEGLTALQAKEQLQIEEGRNKLDQQDQSSFSKKGKLSSSTTSDFSHRSSDIAVGSIVEGKKVLLDAGNINVRGSNIVSDELTQIQAKDNANIEGAQNQYNSQTNSVVKNSGVMSTGGIGFSLGKKQETTLKTEQQLTNSASQVGSLNGNTNIVAGKAYQQTGSTVSSQKGDVNILAQQVNIEAAKEQSTSDYKHEMQQKGLTLAVNVPVVSAVQSVVESAKQVGQSKNDRVNAMAAANAGFDAYKAGQSLSQLKDVASAAQMAQSANVSVSITYGEQKNTETSHSQ
;
A
#
# COMPACT_ATOMS: atom_id res chain seq x y z
N ILE A 1 -5.99 -27.69 -5.47
CA ILE A 1 -6.74 -28.95 -5.27
C ILE A 1 -8.06 -28.62 -4.59
N LYS A 2 -9.19 -29.11 -5.12
CA LYS A 2 -10.51 -28.93 -4.50
C LYS A 2 -11.18 -30.29 -4.36
N SER A 3 -11.75 -30.56 -3.19
CA SER A 3 -12.50 -31.77 -2.88
C SER A 3 -13.80 -31.38 -2.16
N GLN A 4 -14.83 -32.21 -2.29
CA GLN A 4 -16.03 -32.08 -1.47
C GLN A 4 -15.87 -32.81 -0.13
N GLY A 5 -15.28 -34.01 -0.14
CA GLY A 5 -14.98 -34.80 1.05
C GLY A 5 -13.54 -34.59 1.55
N ASP A 6 -13.13 -35.44 2.48
CA ASP A 6 -11.80 -35.34 3.11
C ASP A 6 -10.67 -35.35 2.06
N LEU A 7 -9.69 -34.49 2.28
CA LEU A 7 -8.49 -34.33 1.49
C LEU A 7 -7.28 -34.54 2.39
N SER A 8 -6.42 -35.50 2.05
CA SER A 8 -5.18 -35.76 2.77
C SER A 8 -4.00 -35.71 1.82
N LEU A 9 -2.98 -34.93 2.17
CA LEU A 9 -1.72 -34.83 1.44
C LEU A 9 -0.58 -35.21 2.39
N GLN A 10 0.24 -36.18 1.99
CA GLN A 10 1.37 -36.65 2.80
C GLN A 10 2.66 -36.59 2.00
N GLY A 11 3.75 -36.19 2.66
CA GLY A 11 5.07 -36.15 2.03
C GLY A 11 6.20 -35.98 3.04
N ASN A 12 7.45 -36.03 2.58
CA ASN A 12 8.56 -35.60 3.44
C ASN A 12 8.51 -34.09 3.64
N ASN A 13 8.29 -33.36 2.54
CA ASN A 13 8.16 -31.91 2.49
C ASN A 13 6.94 -31.55 1.64
N ILE A 14 6.13 -30.58 2.07
CA ILE A 14 4.97 -30.08 1.33
C ILE A 14 5.14 -28.57 1.14
N GLN A 15 4.98 -28.09 -0.10
CA GLN A 15 5.03 -26.67 -0.42
C GLN A 15 3.78 -26.26 -1.20
N ILE A 16 3.14 -25.18 -0.76
CA ILE A 16 1.97 -24.58 -1.40
C ILE A 16 2.33 -23.12 -1.67
N HIS A 17 2.34 -22.74 -2.95
CA HIS A 17 2.74 -21.41 -3.40
C HIS A 17 1.65 -20.82 -4.28
N GLY A 18 1.09 -19.67 -3.89
CA GLY A 18 0.02 -18.96 -4.61
C GLY A 18 -1.17 -19.85 -5.03
N SER A 19 -1.48 -20.89 -4.25
CA SER A 19 -2.38 -21.97 -4.65
C SER A 19 -3.48 -22.23 -3.62
N GLN A 20 -4.59 -22.80 -4.06
CA GLN A 20 -5.72 -23.17 -3.20
C GLN A 20 -5.78 -24.70 -2.98
N ILE A 21 -5.81 -25.12 -1.72
CA ILE A 21 -6.15 -26.47 -1.26
C ILE A 21 -7.44 -26.35 -0.44
N SER A 22 -8.48 -27.06 -0.84
CA SER A 22 -9.80 -26.91 -0.22
C SER A 22 -10.54 -28.24 -0.13
N SER A 23 -11.19 -28.46 1.01
CA SER A 23 -12.26 -29.43 1.22
C SER A 23 -13.52 -28.67 1.62
N SER A 24 -14.58 -28.74 0.82
CA SER A 24 -15.78 -27.95 1.08
C SER A 24 -16.50 -28.44 2.35
N GLU A 25 -16.72 -29.75 2.47
CA GLU A 25 -17.53 -30.34 3.56
C GLU A 25 -16.70 -31.23 4.51
N GLY A 26 -15.42 -31.43 4.21
CA GLY A 26 -14.56 -32.40 4.91
C GLY A 26 -13.32 -31.79 5.56
N LEU A 27 -12.47 -32.71 6.02
CA LEU A 27 -11.15 -32.41 6.57
C LEU A 27 -10.17 -32.08 5.44
N THR A 28 -9.37 -31.04 5.62
CA THR A 28 -8.12 -30.82 4.86
C THR A 28 -6.94 -31.14 5.77
N ALA A 29 -6.28 -32.27 5.54
CA ALA A 29 -5.11 -32.73 6.28
C ALA A 29 -3.83 -32.62 5.44
N LEU A 30 -2.82 -31.89 5.92
CA LEU A 30 -1.50 -31.79 5.31
C LEU A 30 -0.47 -32.32 6.31
N GLN A 31 0.21 -33.40 5.95
CA GLN A 31 1.16 -34.09 6.84
C GLN A 31 2.53 -34.16 6.17
N ALA A 32 3.47 -33.36 6.63
CA ALA A 32 4.86 -33.41 6.20
C ALA A 32 5.72 -34.07 7.29
N LYS A 33 6.76 -34.83 6.93
CA LYS A 33 7.68 -35.34 7.97
C LYS A 33 8.60 -34.26 8.51
N GLU A 34 9.07 -33.38 7.63
CA GLU A 34 10.09 -32.38 7.91
C GLU A 34 9.51 -30.97 7.81
N GLN A 35 9.11 -30.53 6.62
CA GLN A 35 8.70 -29.15 6.38
C GLN A 35 7.35 -29.04 5.67
N LEU A 36 6.48 -28.20 6.21
CA LEU A 36 5.29 -27.69 5.52
C LEU A 36 5.47 -26.18 5.28
N GLN A 37 5.37 -25.75 4.03
CA GLN A 37 5.45 -24.34 3.61
C GLN A 37 4.16 -23.97 2.89
N ILE A 38 3.49 -22.93 3.37
CA ILE A 38 2.26 -22.37 2.78
C ILE A 38 2.53 -20.89 2.56
N GLU A 39 2.97 -20.54 1.36
CA GLU A 39 3.50 -19.23 1.03
C GLU A 39 2.70 -18.56 -0.09
N GLU A 40 2.82 -17.25 -0.15
CA GLU A 40 2.26 -16.44 -1.23
C GLU A 40 2.93 -16.73 -2.58
N GLY A 41 2.15 -16.68 -3.66
CA GLY A 41 2.66 -16.39 -4.98
C GLY A 41 2.97 -14.90 -5.12
N ARG A 42 3.59 -14.49 -6.24
CA ARG A 42 3.95 -13.09 -6.48
C ARG A 42 3.35 -12.59 -7.78
N ASN A 43 2.62 -11.47 -7.71
CA ASN A 43 2.20 -10.71 -8.87
C ASN A 43 3.12 -9.51 -9.04
N LYS A 44 3.91 -9.52 -10.12
CA LYS A 44 4.89 -8.48 -10.41
C LYS A 44 4.44 -7.62 -11.58
N LEU A 45 4.58 -6.31 -11.43
CA LEU A 45 4.41 -5.33 -12.49
C LEU A 45 5.72 -4.56 -12.62
N ASP A 46 6.17 -4.37 -13.85
CA ASP A 46 7.21 -3.41 -14.16
C ASP A 46 6.82 -2.70 -15.46
N GLN A 47 6.60 -1.40 -15.35
CA GLN A 47 6.09 -0.59 -16.45
C GLN A 47 6.89 0.72 -16.54
N GLN A 48 7.25 1.08 -17.76
CA GLN A 48 7.94 2.30 -18.08
C GLN A 48 7.29 2.95 -19.29
N ASP A 49 6.95 4.22 -19.15
CA ASP A 49 6.39 5.05 -20.22
C ASP A 49 7.21 6.32 -20.37
N GLN A 50 7.42 6.72 -21.61
CA GLN A 50 8.07 7.97 -21.95
C GLN A 50 7.34 8.63 -23.10
N SER A 51 7.04 9.92 -22.96
CA SER A 51 6.38 10.69 -23.99
C SER A 51 7.00 12.08 -24.11
N SER A 52 6.91 12.66 -25.30
CA SER A 52 7.32 14.04 -25.53
C SER A 52 6.40 14.68 -26.54
N PHE A 53 5.97 15.89 -26.24
CA PHE A 53 5.02 16.63 -27.04
C PHE A 53 5.43 18.08 -27.15
N SER A 54 5.28 18.67 -28.34
CA SER A 54 5.70 20.04 -28.62
C SER A 54 4.60 20.84 -29.30
N LYS A 55 4.32 22.04 -28.77
CA LYS A 55 3.45 23.05 -29.39
C LYS A 55 4.31 24.22 -29.89
N LYS A 56 4.04 24.70 -31.10
CA LYS A 56 4.66 25.92 -31.65
C LYS A 56 3.58 26.93 -32.03
N GLY A 57 3.75 28.16 -31.57
CA GLY A 57 3.00 29.34 -32.01
C GLY A 57 3.89 30.28 -32.82
N LYS A 58 3.35 31.45 -33.21
CA LYS A 58 4.08 32.44 -34.02
C LYS A 58 5.28 33.06 -33.29
N LEU A 59 5.20 33.21 -31.97
CA LEU A 59 6.20 33.90 -31.13
C LEU A 59 6.60 33.08 -29.89
N SER A 60 6.10 31.85 -29.74
CA SER A 60 6.34 31.01 -28.57
C SER A 60 6.39 29.52 -28.93
N SER A 61 7.10 28.73 -28.12
CA SER A 61 7.09 27.28 -28.20
C SER A 61 7.12 26.64 -26.81
N SER A 62 6.52 25.46 -26.69
CA SER A 62 6.46 24.68 -25.46
C SER A 62 6.70 23.22 -25.78
N THR A 63 7.65 22.59 -25.11
CA THR A 63 7.92 21.15 -25.18
C THR A 63 7.73 20.55 -23.79
N THR A 64 6.86 19.55 -23.67
CA THR A 64 6.68 18.77 -22.44
C THR A 64 7.23 17.38 -22.69
N SER A 65 8.10 16.90 -21.81
CA SER A 65 8.62 15.55 -21.82
C SER A 65 8.31 14.88 -20.49
N ASP A 66 7.54 13.80 -20.55
CA ASP A 66 7.10 13.05 -19.38
C ASP A 66 7.73 11.67 -19.38
N PHE A 67 8.16 11.24 -18.20
CA PHE A 67 8.64 9.91 -17.90
C PHE A 67 7.88 9.39 -16.70
N SER A 68 7.42 8.15 -16.76
CA SER A 68 6.89 7.45 -15.61
C SER A 68 7.40 6.02 -15.55
N HIS A 69 7.81 5.60 -14.37
CA HIS A 69 8.13 4.22 -14.06
C HIS A 69 7.30 3.77 -12.87
N ARG A 70 6.74 2.58 -12.95
CA ARG A 70 5.95 1.95 -11.89
C ARG A 70 6.37 0.51 -11.79
N SER A 71 6.70 0.08 -10.59
CA SER A 71 7.05 -1.30 -10.30
C SER A 71 6.31 -1.73 -9.04
N SER A 72 5.78 -2.95 -9.03
CA SER A 72 5.16 -3.51 -7.83
C SER A 72 5.43 -5.00 -7.73
N ASP A 73 5.66 -5.48 -6.52
CA ASP A 73 5.81 -6.90 -6.22
C ASP A 73 4.87 -7.27 -5.07
N ILE A 74 3.72 -7.83 -5.41
CA ILE A 74 2.59 -8.00 -4.50
C ILE A 74 2.38 -9.50 -4.22
N ALA A 75 2.26 -9.83 -2.94
CA ALA A 75 1.93 -11.14 -2.43
C ALA A 75 0.49 -11.55 -2.82
N VAL A 76 0.36 -12.75 -3.39
CA VAL A 76 -0.90 -13.42 -3.70
C VAL A 76 -1.00 -14.68 -2.84
N GLY A 77 -1.73 -14.58 -1.72
CA GLY A 77 -1.73 -15.62 -0.70
C GLY A 77 -2.22 -16.98 -1.18
N SER A 78 -1.61 -18.04 -0.65
CA SER A 78 -2.18 -19.38 -0.73
C SER A 78 -3.40 -19.50 0.18
N ILE A 79 -4.27 -20.46 -0.12
CA ILE A 79 -5.47 -20.74 0.67
C ILE A 79 -5.48 -22.22 1.01
N VAL A 80 -5.54 -22.53 2.29
CA VAL A 80 -5.82 -23.88 2.80
C VAL A 80 -7.10 -23.82 3.61
N GLU A 81 -8.15 -24.50 3.15
CA GLU A 81 -9.45 -24.44 3.82
C GLU A 81 -10.14 -25.80 3.91
N GLY A 82 -11.03 -25.91 4.89
CA GLY A 82 -11.74 -27.15 5.20
C GLY A 82 -12.93 -26.90 6.12
N LYS A 83 -13.82 -27.87 6.27
CA LYS A 83 -14.68 -27.89 7.46
C LYS A 83 -13.82 -27.99 8.72
N LYS A 84 -12.77 -28.80 8.63
CA LYS A 84 -11.64 -28.84 9.57
C LYS A 84 -10.33 -28.76 8.79
N VAL A 85 -9.31 -28.14 9.38
CA VAL A 85 -7.96 -28.10 8.82
C VAL A 85 -6.99 -28.68 9.84
N LEU A 86 -6.17 -29.64 9.41
CA LEU A 86 -5.14 -30.27 10.23
C LEU A 86 -3.79 -30.20 9.52
N LEU A 87 -2.83 -29.51 10.12
CA LEU A 87 -1.47 -29.38 9.62
C LEU A 87 -0.52 -30.07 10.61
N ASP A 88 0.25 -31.03 10.14
CA ASP A 88 1.24 -31.75 10.94
C ASP A 88 2.60 -31.74 10.22
N ALA A 89 3.64 -31.22 10.87
CA ALA A 89 4.99 -31.25 10.32
C ALA A 89 6.11 -31.20 11.37
N GLY A 90 7.35 -31.39 10.94
CA GLY A 90 8.52 -31.00 11.74
C GLY A 90 8.50 -29.49 12.02
N ASN A 91 8.52 -28.69 10.95
CA ASN A 91 8.39 -27.24 10.99
C ASN A 91 7.26 -26.80 10.04
N ILE A 92 6.51 -25.78 10.45
CA ILE A 92 5.40 -25.21 9.67
C ILE A 92 5.66 -23.72 9.45
N ASN A 93 5.67 -23.29 8.18
CA ASN A 93 5.81 -21.89 7.80
C ASN A 93 4.60 -21.46 6.97
N VAL A 94 3.94 -20.39 7.40
CA VAL A 94 2.79 -19.79 6.74
C VAL A 94 3.13 -18.34 6.46
N ARG A 95 3.25 -17.95 5.19
CA ARG A 95 3.61 -16.58 4.79
C ARG A 95 2.60 -16.00 3.81
N GLY A 96 2.12 -14.79 4.11
CA GLY A 96 1.10 -14.07 3.34
C GLY A 96 -0.12 -14.90 2.91
N SER A 97 -0.50 -15.91 3.70
CA SER A 97 -1.42 -16.98 3.29
C SER A 97 -2.56 -17.20 4.29
N ASN A 98 -3.64 -17.81 3.83
CA ASN A 98 -4.86 -18.00 4.60
C ASN A 98 -5.09 -19.48 4.91
N ILE A 99 -5.23 -19.81 6.18
CA ILE A 99 -5.63 -21.14 6.68
C ILE A 99 -6.93 -20.98 7.43
N VAL A 100 -8.04 -21.41 6.83
CA VAL A 100 -9.38 -21.11 7.35
C VAL A 100 -10.20 -22.38 7.46
N SER A 101 -10.79 -22.63 8.63
CA SER A 101 -11.74 -23.71 8.81
C SER A 101 -13.09 -23.25 9.33
N ASP A 102 -14.12 -24.09 9.18
CA ASP A 102 -15.41 -23.82 9.78
C ASP A 102 -15.45 -24.18 11.26
N GLU A 103 -14.89 -25.34 11.66
CA GLU A 103 -15.07 -25.92 12.99
C GLU A 103 -13.78 -26.09 13.79
N LEU A 104 -12.66 -26.39 13.14
CA LEU A 104 -11.39 -26.66 13.84
C LEU A 104 -10.21 -26.40 12.92
N THR A 105 -9.31 -25.53 13.38
CA THR A 105 -7.97 -25.38 12.80
C THR A 105 -6.96 -25.93 13.79
N GLN A 106 -6.26 -27.01 13.43
CA GLN A 106 -5.23 -27.65 14.23
C GLN A 106 -3.89 -27.58 13.51
N ILE A 107 -2.90 -26.95 14.13
CA ILE A 107 -1.52 -26.87 13.64
C ILE A 107 -0.62 -27.55 14.67
N GLN A 108 0.15 -28.54 14.22
CA GLN A 108 1.07 -29.32 15.04
C GLN A 108 2.45 -29.32 14.38
N ALA A 109 3.37 -28.52 14.92
CA ALA A 109 4.77 -28.52 14.55
C ALA A 109 5.58 -29.21 15.64
N LYS A 110 6.41 -30.21 15.28
CA LYS A 110 7.31 -30.87 16.23
C LYS A 110 8.38 -29.92 16.76
N ASP A 111 8.82 -28.99 15.92
CA ASP A 111 9.81 -27.97 16.23
C ASP A 111 9.14 -26.58 16.22
N ASN A 112 9.13 -25.88 15.09
CA ASN A 112 8.71 -24.47 15.03
C ASN A 112 7.48 -24.25 14.14
N ALA A 113 6.65 -23.28 14.53
CA ALA A 113 5.52 -22.80 13.74
C ALA A 113 5.62 -21.29 13.54
N ASN A 114 5.75 -20.84 12.29
CA ASN A 114 5.84 -19.43 11.93
C ASN A 114 4.60 -19.03 11.11
N ILE A 115 3.94 -17.95 11.50
CA ILE A 115 2.78 -17.37 10.80
C ILE A 115 3.07 -15.90 10.55
N GLU A 116 3.39 -15.55 9.31
CA GLU A 116 3.98 -14.26 8.95
C GLU A 116 3.19 -13.59 7.83
N GLY A 117 3.07 -12.27 7.87
CA GLY A 117 2.68 -11.48 6.71
C GLY A 117 3.75 -11.52 5.63
N ALA A 118 3.33 -11.39 4.37
CA ALA A 118 4.25 -11.22 3.25
C ALA A 118 4.41 -9.74 2.91
N GLN A 119 5.64 -9.25 2.83
CA GLN A 119 5.92 -7.87 2.47
C GLN A 119 5.64 -7.62 0.97
N ASN A 120 4.85 -6.58 0.70
CA ASN A 120 4.60 -6.03 -0.63
C ASN A 120 5.47 -4.81 -0.85
N GLN A 121 5.87 -4.60 -2.10
CA GLN A 121 6.62 -3.41 -2.49
C GLN A 121 5.93 -2.70 -3.65
N TYR A 122 5.83 -1.37 -3.54
CA TYR A 122 5.40 -0.48 -4.61
C TYR A 122 6.43 0.61 -4.80
N ASN A 123 6.83 0.84 -6.03
CA ASN A 123 7.74 1.90 -6.41
C ASN A 123 7.10 2.70 -7.55
N SER A 124 7.13 4.02 -7.46
CA SER A 124 6.76 4.90 -8.57
C SER A 124 7.75 6.02 -8.71
N GLN A 125 8.05 6.35 -9.96
CA GLN A 125 8.81 7.54 -10.31
C GLN A 125 8.09 8.26 -11.44
N THR A 126 7.96 9.57 -11.32
CA THR A 126 7.48 10.43 -12.39
C THR A 126 8.43 11.60 -12.56
N ASN A 127 8.73 11.95 -13.80
CA ASN A 127 9.57 13.08 -14.13
C ASN A 127 8.96 13.83 -15.31
N SER A 128 8.55 15.07 -15.08
CA SER A 128 7.98 15.96 -16.11
C SER A 128 8.91 17.13 -16.34
N VAL A 129 9.32 17.36 -17.59
CA VAL A 129 10.18 18.46 -18.01
C VAL A 129 9.43 19.32 -19.02
N VAL A 130 9.06 20.54 -18.62
CA VAL A 130 8.41 21.53 -19.48
C VAL A 130 9.43 22.60 -19.87
N LYS A 131 9.67 22.76 -21.17
CA LYS A 131 10.54 23.79 -21.74
C LYS A 131 9.71 24.77 -22.55
N ASN A 132 9.59 25.99 -22.06
CA ASN A 132 8.96 27.10 -22.76
C ASN A 132 10.02 28.04 -23.32
N SER A 133 9.74 28.63 -24.49
CA SER A 133 10.56 29.72 -25.03
C SER A 133 9.75 30.69 -25.86
N GLY A 134 10.28 31.91 -26.02
CA GLY A 134 9.63 33.00 -26.74
C GLY A 134 8.83 33.90 -25.81
N VAL A 135 7.75 34.49 -26.31
CA VAL A 135 6.88 35.38 -25.53
C VAL A 135 5.95 34.55 -24.63
N MET A 136 6.02 34.79 -23.33
CA MET A 136 5.29 34.09 -22.27
C MET A 136 4.47 35.09 -21.46
N SER A 137 3.32 34.65 -20.95
CA SER A 137 2.52 35.46 -20.02
C SER A 137 3.16 35.48 -18.64
N THR A 138 3.01 36.59 -17.92
CA THR A 138 3.49 36.76 -16.54
C THR A 138 2.42 36.43 -15.49
N GLY A 139 1.22 36.01 -15.90
CA GLY A 139 0.08 35.77 -14.99
C GLY A 139 -0.68 37.03 -14.58
N GLY A 140 -0.33 38.19 -15.14
CA GLY A 140 -1.02 39.48 -14.96
C GLY A 140 -0.93 40.34 -16.23
N ILE A 141 -0.94 41.66 -16.07
CA ILE A 141 -0.73 42.59 -17.20
C ILE A 141 0.78 42.65 -17.47
N GLY A 142 1.29 41.82 -18.37
CA GLY A 142 2.72 41.78 -18.69
C GLY A 142 3.16 40.56 -19.51
N PHE A 143 4.29 40.67 -20.20
CA PHE A 143 4.89 39.58 -20.98
C PHE A 143 6.37 39.42 -20.64
N SER A 144 6.86 38.18 -20.70
CA SER A 144 8.28 37.86 -20.66
C SER A 144 8.74 37.26 -21.97
N LEU A 145 9.93 37.64 -22.43
CA LEU A 145 10.60 37.07 -23.60
C LEU A 145 11.83 36.32 -23.13
N GLY A 146 11.86 35.00 -23.31
CA GLY A 146 12.96 34.21 -22.79
C GLY A 146 12.83 32.72 -22.96
N LYS A 147 13.53 31.98 -22.11
CA LYS A 147 13.44 30.52 -21.95
C LYS A 147 13.08 30.21 -20.50
N LYS A 148 12.20 29.25 -20.29
CA LYS A 148 11.82 28.72 -18.98
C LYS A 148 11.85 27.20 -19.04
N GLN A 149 12.55 26.56 -18.13
CA GLN A 149 12.53 25.10 -17.94
C GLN A 149 12.00 24.80 -16.55
N GLU A 150 11.01 23.93 -16.47
CA GLU A 150 10.43 23.42 -15.22
C GLU A 150 10.61 21.91 -15.22
N THR A 151 11.26 21.39 -14.19
CA THR A 151 11.44 19.95 -13.96
C THR A 151 10.72 19.58 -12.68
N THR A 152 9.76 18.66 -12.75
CA THR A 152 9.08 18.10 -11.58
C THR A 152 9.37 16.62 -11.50
N LEU A 153 10.06 16.20 -10.44
CA LEU A 153 10.39 14.82 -10.13
C LEU A 153 9.64 14.41 -8.87
N LYS A 154 8.96 13.26 -8.92
CA LYS A 154 8.35 12.62 -7.76
C LYS A 154 8.77 11.16 -7.71
N THR A 155 9.29 10.71 -6.58
CA THR A 155 9.64 9.32 -6.32
C THR A 155 8.89 8.85 -5.08
N GLU A 156 8.24 7.69 -5.17
CA GLU A 156 7.45 7.11 -4.10
C GLU A 156 7.88 5.66 -3.91
N GLN A 157 8.08 5.26 -2.65
CA GLN A 157 8.30 3.88 -2.27
C GLN A 157 7.33 3.52 -1.15
N GLN A 158 6.73 2.34 -1.22
CA GLN A 158 5.82 1.86 -0.21
C GLN A 158 6.08 0.38 0.06
N LEU A 159 6.29 0.05 1.33
CA LEU A 159 6.34 -1.29 1.86
C LEU A 159 5.07 -1.51 2.69
N THR A 160 4.25 -2.45 2.28
CA THR A 160 3.07 -2.89 3.06
C THR A 160 3.15 -4.37 3.34
N ASN A 161 2.22 -4.94 4.12
CA ASN A 161 2.18 -6.37 4.36
C ASN A 161 0.82 -6.97 4.00
N SER A 162 0.86 -8.05 3.21
CA SER A 162 -0.27 -8.96 3.05
C SER A 162 -0.27 -9.92 4.24
N ALA A 163 -1.18 -9.70 5.19
CA ALA A 163 -1.23 -10.51 6.40
C ALA A 163 -1.54 -11.99 6.11
N SER A 164 -0.91 -12.89 6.87
CA SER A 164 -1.41 -14.26 7.00
C SER A 164 -2.61 -14.29 7.94
N GLN A 165 -3.58 -15.15 7.64
CA GLN A 165 -4.76 -15.34 8.48
C GLN A 165 -4.94 -16.82 8.79
N VAL A 166 -4.92 -17.19 10.06
CA VAL A 166 -5.08 -18.58 10.51
C VAL A 166 -6.20 -18.65 11.52
N GLY A 167 -7.24 -19.42 11.26
CA GLY A 167 -8.35 -19.44 12.18
C GLY A 167 -9.48 -20.38 11.86
N SER A 168 -10.48 -20.38 12.74
CA SER A 168 -11.74 -21.08 12.54
C SER A 168 -12.93 -20.15 12.77
N LEU A 169 -14.00 -20.36 11.99
CA LEU A 169 -15.18 -19.51 12.04
C LEU A 169 -16.10 -19.84 13.23
N ASN A 170 -16.27 -21.12 13.57
CA ASN A 170 -17.25 -21.59 14.55
C ASN A 170 -16.69 -22.52 15.64
N GLY A 171 -15.38 -22.70 15.74
CA GLY A 171 -14.79 -23.50 16.81
C GLY A 171 -13.41 -23.02 17.21
N ASN A 172 -12.49 -23.95 17.48
CA ASN A 172 -11.20 -23.62 18.07
C ASN A 172 -10.08 -23.55 17.02
N THR A 173 -9.07 -22.73 17.32
CA THR A 173 -7.81 -22.70 16.60
C THR A 173 -6.71 -23.08 17.57
N ASN A 174 -6.11 -24.23 17.35
CA ASN A 174 -5.08 -24.79 18.22
C ASN A 174 -3.76 -24.83 17.46
N ILE A 175 -2.72 -24.25 18.04
CA ILE A 175 -1.37 -24.24 17.50
C ILE A 175 -0.44 -24.82 18.56
N VAL A 176 0.24 -25.89 18.22
CA VAL A 176 1.23 -26.54 19.08
C VAL A 176 2.56 -26.56 18.35
N ALA A 177 3.57 -25.91 18.93
CA ALA A 177 4.95 -25.94 18.45
C ALA A 177 5.85 -26.51 19.55
N GLY A 178 6.61 -27.57 19.25
CA GLY A 178 7.45 -28.20 20.27
C GLY A 178 8.58 -27.29 20.78
N LYS A 179 8.99 -26.28 20.02
CA LYS A 179 10.03 -25.28 20.36
C LYS A 179 9.43 -23.87 20.32
N ALA A 180 9.48 -23.19 19.17
CA ALA A 180 9.09 -21.78 19.06
C ALA A 180 7.86 -21.58 18.17
N TYR A 181 7.01 -20.65 18.60
CA TYR A 181 5.93 -20.07 17.80
C TYR A 181 6.24 -18.60 17.52
N GLN A 182 6.25 -18.21 16.24
CA GLN A 182 6.43 -16.82 15.80
C GLN A 182 5.21 -16.36 15.01
N GLN A 183 4.68 -15.21 15.38
CA GLN A 183 3.61 -14.52 14.66
C GLN A 183 4.09 -13.11 14.31
N THR A 184 4.11 -12.73 13.02
CA THR A 184 4.52 -11.38 12.62
C THR A 184 3.62 -10.84 11.52
N GLY A 185 2.94 -9.71 11.75
CA GLY A 185 2.08 -9.09 10.73
C GLY A 185 0.97 -10.02 10.22
N SER A 186 0.42 -10.82 11.11
CA SER A 186 -0.56 -11.86 10.81
C SER A 186 -1.59 -11.94 11.92
N THR A 187 -2.70 -12.61 11.63
CA THR A 187 -3.82 -12.76 12.56
C THR A 187 -4.09 -14.24 12.80
N VAL A 188 -4.14 -14.63 14.08
CA VAL A 188 -4.66 -15.94 14.51
C VAL A 188 -5.95 -15.73 15.29
N SER A 189 -7.05 -16.32 14.84
CA SER A 189 -8.38 -16.03 15.40
C SER A 189 -9.30 -17.24 15.49
N SER A 190 -10.26 -17.19 16.41
CA SER A 190 -11.41 -18.09 16.47
C SER A 190 -12.64 -17.27 16.80
N GLN A 191 -13.65 -17.33 15.95
CA GLN A 191 -14.77 -16.40 16.04
C GLN A 191 -15.83 -16.81 17.06
N LYS A 192 -16.00 -18.11 17.31
CA LYS A 192 -16.96 -18.66 18.31
C LYS A 192 -16.33 -19.75 19.19
N GLY A 193 -15.02 -19.74 19.31
CA GLY A 193 -14.27 -20.65 20.16
C GLY A 193 -12.95 -20.04 20.59
N ASP A 194 -12.04 -20.86 21.06
CA ASP A 194 -10.79 -20.42 21.67
C ASP A 194 -9.61 -20.49 20.71
N VAL A 195 -8.68 -19.54 20.87
CA VAL A 195 -7.34 -19.61 20.29
C VAL A 195 -6.38 -20.16 21.34
N ASN A 196 -5.83 -21.36 21.10
CA ASN A 196 -4.88 -22.01 21.99
C ASN A 196 -3.51 -22.07 21.32
N ILE A 197 -2.49 -21.50 21.95
CA ILE A 197 -1.11 -21.51 21.47
C ILE A 197 -0.24 -22.14 22.56
N LEU A 198 0.44 -23.24 22.23
CA LEU A 198 1.35 -23.95 23.13
C LEU A 198 2.73 -24.08 22.48
N ALA A 199 3.74 -23.46 23.10
CA ALA A 199 5.13 -23.55 22.69
C ALA A 199 6.08 -23.31 23.88
N GLN A 200 7.36 -23.67 23.74
CA GLN A 200 8.38 -23.28 24.72
C GLN A 200 8.66 -21.78 24.67
N GLN A 201 8.61 -21.20 23.47
CA GLN A 201 8.75 -19.76 23.24
C GLN A 201 7.64 -19.27 22.30
N VAL A 202 7.02 -18.14 22.63
CA VAL A 202 5.97 -17.49 21.85
C VAL A 202 6.39 -16.05 21.61
N ASN A 203 6.56 -15.67 20.36
CA ASN A 203 6.88 -14.31 19.92
C ASN A 203 5.75 -13.80 19.02
N ILE A 204 5.22 -12.62 19.33
CA ILE A 204 4.16 -11.98 18.54
C ILE A 204 4.59 -10.55 18.26
N GLU A 205 4.78 -10.22 16.99
CA GLU A 205 5.32 -8.95 16.52
C GLU A 205 4.39 -8.31 15.49
N ALA A 206 4.39 -6.97 15.46
CA ALA A 206 3.76 -6.24 14.37
C ALA A 206 4.71 -6.22 13.17
N ALA A 207 4.19 -6.45 11.96
CA ALA A 207 4.95 -6.14 10.76
C ALA A 207 5.03 -4.63 10.57
N LYS A 208 6.17 -4.16 10.06
CA LYS A 208 6.39 -2.75 9.78
C LYS A 208 5.97 -2.45 8.35
N GLU A 209 5.24 -1.36 8.20
CA GLU A 209 4.93 -0.74 6.91
C GLU A 209 5.67 0.59 6.84
N GLN A 210 6.09 0.96 5.63
CA GLN A 210 6.85 2.19 5.38
C GLN A 210 6.32 2.83 4.11
N SER A 211 6.18 4.14 4.09
CA SER A 211 5.89 4.89 2.87
C SER A 211 6.84 6.07 2.82
N THR A 212 7.51 6.28 1.69
CA THR A 212 8.36 7.46 1.49
C THR A 212 7.95 8.17 0.21
N SER A 213 7.96 9.50 0.25
CA SER A 213 7.70 10.32 -0.93
C SER A 213 8.71 11.46 -0.99
N ASP A 214 9.46 11.48 -2.09
CA ASP A 214 10.40 12.53 -2.46
C ASP A 214 9.81 13.36 -3.59
N TYR A 215 9.76 14.67 -3.39
CA TYR A 215 9.32 15.64 -4.38
C TYR A 215 10.43 16.63 -4.65
N LYS A 216 10.69 16.91 -5.93
CA LYS A 216 11.60 17.96 -6.38
C LYS A 216 10.97 18.76 -7.52
N HIS A 217 10.89 20.07 -7.35
CA HIS A 217 10.53 21.02 -8.39
C HIS A 217 11.71 21.96 -8.66
N GLU A 218 12.19 22.01 -9.90
CA GLU A 218 13.28 22.87 -10.32
C GLU A 218 12.83 23.78 -11.46
N MET A 219 12.89 25.09 -11.24
CA MET A 219 12.58 26.11 -12.23
C MET A 219 13.85 26.85 -12.63
N GLN A 220 14.12 26.94 -13.92
CA GLN A 220 15.20 27.74 -14.50
C GLN A 220 14.59 28.71 -15.51
N GLN A 221 14.80 30.01 -15.32
CA GLN A 221 14.27 31.04 -16.21
C GLN A 221 15.35 32.03 -16.60
N LYS A 222 15.39 32.38 -17.88
CA LYS A 222 16.26 33.40 -18.43
C LYS A 222 15.51 34.25 -19.45
N GLY A 223 15.46 35.57 -19.25
CA GLY A 223 14.78 36.45 -20.20
C GLY A 223 14.54 37.87 -19.72
N LEU A 224 13.88 38.65 -20.57
CA LEU A 224 13.40 40.00 -20.29
C LEU A 224 11.93 39.92 -19.89
N THR A 225 11.55 40.52 -18.76
CA THR A 225 10.16 40.57 -18.29
C THR A 225 9.69 42.01 -18.19
N LEU A 226 8.51 42.30 -18.73
CA LEU A 226 7.76 43.54 -18.53
C LEU A 226 6.45 43.18 -17.82
N ALA A 227 6.25 43.65 -16.59
CA ALA A 227 5.06 43.33 -15.80
C ALA A 227 4.47 44.56 -15.09
N VAL A 228 3.15 44.55 -14.92
CA VAL A 228 2.37 45.47 -14.09
C VAL A 228 1.79 44.66 -12.94
N ASN A 229 2.20 44.97 -11.72
CA ASN A 229 1.80 44.23 -10.53
C ASN A 229 0.39 44.67 -10.09
N VAL A 230 -0.56 43.72 -10.00
CA VAL A 230 -1.91 43.96 -9.44
C VAL A 230 -2.18 42.85 -8.41
N PRO A 231 -2.51 43.18 -7.14
CA PRO A 231 -2.73 42.15 -6.12
C PRO A 231 -3.99 41.33 -6.45
N VAL A 232 -3.83 40.02 -6.48
CA VAL A 232 -4.95 39.07 -6.64
C VAL A 232 -5.16 38.38 -5.30
N VAL A 233 -6.39 38.43 -4.78
CA VAL A 233 -6.80 37.77 -3.54
C VAL A 233 -7.38 36.40 -3.90
N SER A 234 -6.70 35.32 -3.50
CA SER A 234 -7.17 33.95 -3.70
C SER A 234 -7.96 33.46 -2.50
N ALA A 235 -9.19 33.00 -2.69
CA ALA A 235 -9.97 32.27 -1.68
C ALA A 235 -9.73 30.77 -1.82
N VAL A 236 -9.47 30.08 -0.71
CA VAL A 236 -9.28 28.61 -0.66
C VAL A 236 -10.57 27.96 -0.15
N GLN A 237 -11.10 26.97 -0.87
CA GLN A 237 -12.14 26.06 -0.40
C GLN A 237 -11.50 24.69 -0.09
N SER A 238 -11.70 24.20 1.13
CA SER A 238 -11.32 22.85 1.54
C SER A 238 -12.46 21.88 1.23
N VAL A 239 -12.16 20.84 0.45
CA VAL A 239 -13.03 19.67 0.25
C VAL A 239 -12.43 18.52 1.04
N VAL A 240 -13.23 17.91 1.92
CA VAL A 240 -12.89 16.67 2.63
C VAL A 240 -13.82 15.60 2.10
N GLU A 241 -13.30 14.67 1.30
CA GLU A 241 -13.97 13.43 0.98
C GLU A 241 -13.02 12.27 1.26
N SER A 242 -13.36 11.47 2.28
CA SER A 242 -12.75 10.16 2.52
C SER A 242 -13.86 9.20 2.91
N ALA A 243 -14.23 8.31 2.00
CA ALA A 243 -15.05 7.14 2.31
C ALA A 243 -14.50 5.89 1.59
N LYS A 244 -13.90 5.04 2.43
CA LYS A 244 -13.65 3.59 2.35
C LYS A 244 -13.92 2.89 1.01
N GLN A 245 -12.85 2.35 0.43
CA GLN A 245 -12.88 1.11 -0.34
C GLN A 245 -12.32 -0.02 0.52
N VAL A 246 -13.13 -1.06 0.78
CA VAL A 246 -12.65 -2.33 1.36
C VAL A 246 -12.92 -3.44 0.33
N GLY A 247 -11.87 -4.21 0.07
CA GLY A 247 -11.73 -5.11 -1.08
C GLY A 247 -12.50 -6.43 -1.00
N GLN A 248 -12.61 -7.05 -2.17
CA GLN A 248 -13.32 -8.30 -2.45
C GLN A 248 -12.29 -9.43 -2.68
N SER A 249 -12.26 -10.48 -1.86
CA SER A 249 -11.61 -11.75 -2.22
C SER A 249 -12.60 -12.69 -2.90
N LYS A 250 -12.13 -13.66 -3.69
CA LYS A 250 -12.98 -14.63 -4.41
C LYS A 250 -13.35 -15.86 -3.55
N ASN A 251 -13.08 -15.85 -2.25
CA ASN A 251 -13.34 -16.96 -1.33
C ASN A 251 -14.19 -16.51 -0.14
N ASP A 252 -15.32 -17.18 0.07
CA ASP A 252 -16.33 -16.80 1.07
C ASP A 252 -15.86 -16.98 2.51
N ARG A 253 -15.09 -18.03 2.82
CA ARG A 253 -14.55 -18.25 4.17
C ARG A 253 -13.50 -17.21 4.52
N VAL A 254 -12.60 -16.89 3.58
CA VAL A 254 -11.59 -15.83 3.76
C VAL A 254 -12.26 -14.47 3.96
N ASN A 255 -13.29 -14.15 3.14
CA ASN A 255 -14.06 -12.91 3.28
C ASN A 255 -14.77 -12.84 4.64
N ALA A 256 -15.41 -13.93 5.08
CA ALA A 256 -16.09 -13.99 6.36
C ALA A 256 -15.12 -13.78 7.53
N MET A 257 -13.94 -14.41 7.50
CA MET A 257 -12.92 -14.26 8.53
C MET A 257 -12.33 -12.85 8.55
N ALA A 258 -12.04 -12.27 7.37
CA ALA A 258 -11.56 -10.90 7.26
C ALA A 258 -12.58 -9.87 7.79
N ALA A 259 -13.87 -10.03 7.45
CA ALA A 259 -14.94 -9.16 7.95
C ALA A 259 -15.11 -9.27 9.47
N ALA A 260 -15.00 -10.48 10.02
CA ALA A 260 -15.09 -10.71 11.46
C ALA A 260 -13.93 -10.06 12.22
N ASN A 261 -12.70 -10.15 11.69
CA ASN A 261 -11.52 -9.49 12.26
C ASN A 261 -11.64 -7.96 12.15
N ALA A 262 -12.07 -7.43 11.00
CA ALA A 262 -12.27 -5.98 10.80
C ALA A 262 -13.37 -5.40 11.71
N GLY A 263 -14.44 -6.15 12.00
CA GLY A 263 -15.49 -5.74 12.94
C GLY A 263 -14.96 -5.58 14.37
N PHE A 264 -14.03 -6.44 14.79
CA PHE A 264 -13.37 -6.34 16.10
C PHE A 264 -12.44 -5.13 16.18
N ASP A 265 -11.71 -4.82 15.10
CA ASP A 265 -10.81 -3.66 15.04
C ASP A 265 -11.59 -2.33 15.00
N ALA A 266 -12.71 -2.28 14.24
CA ALA A 266 -13.57 -1.10 14.18
C ALA A 266 -14.26 -0.79 15.52
N TYR A 267 -14.61 -1.82 16.31
CA TYR A 267 -15.17 -1.64 17.67
C TYR A 267 -14.16 -0.94 18.61
N LYS A 268 -12.86 -1.22 18.45
CA LYS A 268 -11.78 -0.56 19.22
C LYS A 268 -11.48 0.86 18.72
N ALA A 269 -11.55 1.11 17.42
CA ALA A 269 -11.29 2.43 16.83
C ALA A 269 -12.46 3.43 16.98
N GLY A 270 -13.69 2.96 17.25
CA GLY A 270 -14.88 3.80 17.42
C GLY A 270 -14.87 4.77 18.60
N GLN A 271 -13.87 4.70 19.51
CA GLN A 271 -13.74 5.60 20.66
C GLN A 271 -12.83 6.82 20.43
N SER A 272 -12.11 6.93 19.30
CA SER A 272 -11.15 8.03 19.06
C SER A 272 -11.62 9.14 18.10
N LEU A 273 -12.86 9.08 17.61
CA LEU A 273 -13.38 9.98 16.56
C LEU A 273 -14.19 11.18 17.10
N SER A 274 -13.97 11.59 18.36
CA SER A 274 -14.67 12.71 19.01
C SER A 274 -13.86 14.01 19.08
N GLN A 275 -12.64 14.05 18.50
CA GLN A 275 -11.68 15.16 18.71
C GLN A 275 -11.10 15.77 17.42
N LEU A 276 -11.92 15.99 16.39
CA LEU A 276 -11.53 16.79 15.22
C LEU A 276 -12.61 17.81 14.86
N LYS A 277 -13.04 18.59 15.86
CA LYS A 277 -13.98 19.68 15.70
C LYS A 277 -13.44 20.92 16.41
N ASP A 278 -12.33 21.47 15.91
CA ASP A 278 -11.92 22.86 16.16
C ASP A 278 -10.62 23.19 15.41
N VAL A 279 -10.73 23.81 14.24
CA VAL A 279 -9.71 24.72 13.68
C VAL A 279 -10.34 25.50 12.51
N ALA A 280 -11.02 26.60 12.83
CA ALA A 280 -11.44 27.58 11.84
C ALA A 280 -11.47 28.99 12.45
N SER A 281 -10.33 29.67 12.51
CA SER A 281 -10.29 31.13 12.61
C SER A 281 -8.94 31.69 12.17
N ALA A 282 -8.95 32.56 11.16
CA ALA A 282 -8.07 33.73 10.99
C ALA A 282 -8.19 34.25 9.55
N ALA A 283 -9.14 35.16 9.31
CA ALA A 283 -9.21 35.93 8.08
C ALA A 283 -9.26 37.41 8.44
N GLN A 284 -8.11 38.10 8.38
CA GLN A 284 -8.10 39.55 8.26
C GLN A 284 -6.74 40.05 7.78
N MET A 285 -6.71 40.67 6.59
CA MET A 285 -6.48 42.10 6.41
C MET A 285 -6.18 42.40 4.93
N ALA A 286 -6.93 43.33 4.37
CA ALA A 286 -6.62 43.99 3.12
C ALA A 286 -6.16 45.42 3.43
N GLN A 287 -5.12 45.92 2.75
CA GLN A 287 -5.11 47.28 2.21
C GLN A 287 -3.87 47.61 1.35
N SER A 288 -4.15 48.48 0.35
CA SER A 288 -3.26 49.30 -0.49
C SER A 288 -2.52 48.61 -1.65
N ALA A 289 -2.83 49.03 -2.89
CA ALA A 289 -2.15 48.61 -4.11
C ALA A 289 -1.60 49.83 -4.85
N ASN A 290 -0.27 49.98 -4.83
CA ASN A 290 0.44 50.84 -5.76
C ASN A 290 0.64 50.06 -7.07
N VAL A 291 0.19 50.66 -8.18
CA VAL A 291 0.48 50.15 -9.53
C VAL A 291 1.91 50.54 -9.88
N SER A 292 2.79 49.56 -10.10
CA SER A 292 4.14 49.80 -10.61
C SER A 292 4.40 48.99 -11.88
N VAL A 293 5.13 49.60 -12.80
CA VAL A 293 5.60 48.97 -14.04
C VAL A 293 7.09 48.71 -13.88
N SER A 294 7.53 47.47 -14.12
CA SER A 294 8.95 47.10 -14.06
C SER A 294 9.41 46.40 -15.33
N ILE A 295 10.64 46.72 -15.74
CA ILE A 295 11.38 46.01 -16.80
C ILE A 295 12.57 45.34 -16.11
N THR A 296 12.71 44.02 -16.26
CA THR A 296 13.80 43.27 -15.61
C THR A 296 14.38 42.24 -16.56
N TYR A 297 15.70 42.21 -16.68
CA TYR A 297 16.45 41.11 -17.29
C TYR A 297 17.11 40.30 -16.18
N GLY A 298 16.95 38.99 -16.21
CA GLY A 298 17.50 38.13 -15.17
C GLY A 298 17.64 36.68 -15.60
N GLU A 299 18.54 35.99 -14.91
CA GLU A 299 18.67 34.55 -14.91
C GLU A 299 18.40 34.07 -13.49
N GLN A 300 17.41 33.18 -13.32
CA GLN A 300 17.00 32.67 -12.03
C GLN A 300 16.94 31.14 -12.09
N LYS A 301 17.43 30.52 -11.03
CA LYS A 301 17.23 29.10 -10.73
C LYS A 301 16.60 28.98 -9.36
N ASN A 302 15.46 28.29 -9.28
CA ASN A 302 14.78 27.97 -8.03
C ASN A 302 14.64 26.45 -7.92
N THR A 303 14.93 25.90 -6.76
CA THR A 303 14.77 24.47 -6.49
C THR A 303 14.01 24.30 -5.18
N GLU A 304 12.91 23.57 -5.24
CA GLU A 304 12.11 23.17 -4.09
C GLU A 304 12.21 21.65 -3.95
N THR A 305 12.40 21.19 -2.72
CA THR A 305 12.44 19.76 -2.38
C THR A 305 11.62 19.51 -1.14
N SER A 306 10.84 18.43 -1.14
CA SER A 306 10.11 17.96 0.03
C SER A 306 10.31 16.46 0.19
N HIS A 307 10.35 16.01 1.43
CA HIS A 307 10.49 14.62 1.81
C HIS A 307 9.48 14.28 2.91
N SER A 308 8.81 13.13 2.77
CA SER A 308 7.89 12.60 3.77
C SER A 308 8.11 11.11 3.98
N GLN A 309 7.92 10.64 5.22
CA GLN A 309 7.99 9.24 5.64
C GLN A 309 6.86 8.90 6.61
#